data_AF-A0A3D4DLT5-F1
#
_entry.id   AF-A0A3D4DLT5-F1
#
_cell.length_a   1.000
_cell.length_b   1.000
_cell.length_c   1.000
_cell.angle_alpha   90.00
_cell.angle_beta   90.00
_cell.angle_gamma   90.00
#
_symmetry.space_group_name_H-M   'P 1'
#
loop_
_entity.id
_entity.type
_entity.pdbx_description
1 polymer ?
#
loop_
_entity_poly.entity_id
_entity_poly.type
_entity_poly.pdbx_seq_one_letter_code
_entity_poly.pdbx_strand_id
1 'polypeptide(L)' 'PIPLPNKIEKFTVLRGPHIDKKSRDQFEIRTHKRLLDIVDPTPQTVDALMKLDLAAGVDVQISV' A
#
# COMPACT_ATOMS: atom_id res chain seq x y z
N PRO A 1 -2.66 7.90 -13.13
CA PRO A 1 -2.29 6.67 -12.37
C PRO A 1 -3.40 5.63 -12.46
N ILE A 2 -3.04 4.41 -12.84
CA ILE A 2 -3.97 3.29 -12.99
C ILE A 2 -4.15 2.63 -11.61
N PRO A 3 -5.40 2.52 -11.09
CA PRO A 3 -5.66 1.84 -9.83
C PRO A 3 -5.52 0.33 -10.02
N LEU A 4 -4.59 -0.28 -9.29
CA LEU A 4 -4.49 -1.73 -9.22
C LEU A 4 -5.43 -2.26 -8.12
N PRO A 5 -5.83 -3.54 -8.17
CA PRO A 5 -6.64 -4.15 -7.12
C PRO A 5 -6.02 -3.96 -5.73
N ASN A 6 -6.82 -3.47 -4.79
CA ASN A 6 -6.38 -3.29 -3.41
C ASN A 6 -6.31 -4.64 -2.72
N LYS A 7 -5.21 -4.90 -2.00
CA LYS A 7 -5.13 -6.07 -1.12
C LYS A 7 -5.81 -5.71 0.20
N ILE A 8 -6.79 -6.51 0.60
CA ILE A 8 -7.52 -6.33 1.87
C ILE A 8 -7.19 -7.53 2.75
N GLU A 9 -6.43 -7.29 3.81
CA GLU A 9 -6.10 -8.30 4.81
C GLU A 9 -7.00 -8.10 6.02
N LYS A 10 -7.80 -9.11 6.36
CA LYS A 10 -8.76 -9.04 7.47
C LYS A 10 -8.30 -9.93 8.61
N PHE A 11 -8.23 -9.36 9.80
CA PHE A 11 -7.83 -10.05 11.03
C PHE A 11 -8.99 -10.05 12.01
N THR A 12 -9.23 -11.21 12.63
CA THR A 12 -10.23 -11.35 13.69
C THR A 12 -9.57 -11.86 14.95
N VAL A 13 -9.63 -11.07 16.02
CA VAL A 13 -8.98 -11.37 17.30
C VAL A 13 -10.04 -11.48 18.38
N LEU A 14 -9.80 -12.31 19.40
CA LEU A 14 -10.65 -12.33 20.59
C LEU A 14 -10.37 -11.10 21.43
N ARG A 15 -11.44 -10.40 21.85
CA ARG A 15 -11.31 -9.20 22.68
C ARG A 15 -10.84 -9.52 24.09
N GLY A 16 -11.26 -10.67 24.63
CA GLY A 16 -10.99 -11.09 26.00
C GLY A 16 -10.02 -12.28 26.07
N PRO A 17 -9.26 -12.42 27.17
CA PRO A 17 -8.35 -13.55 27.37
C PRO A 17 -9.04 -14.88 27.71
N HIS A 18 -10.31 -14.88 28.15
CA HIS A 18 -10.98 -16.09 28.64
C HIS A 18 -12.48 -16.14 28.29
N ILE A 19 -12.98 -17.34 27.98
CA ILE A 19 -14.40 -17.75 27.73
C ILE A 19 -15.13 -17.09 26.54
N ASP A 20 -15.04 -15.77 26.35
CA ASP A 20 -15.96 -15.01 25.49
C ASP A 20 -15.66 -15.13 23.98
N LYS A 21 -15.90 -16.31 23.39
CA LYS A 21 -15.61 -16.61 21.97
C LYS A 21 -16.43 -15.79 20.95
N LYS A 22 -17.60 -15.31 21.37
CA LYS A 22 -18.48 -14.45 20.55
C LYS A 22 -18.03 -12.99 20.52
N SER A 23 -17.21 -12.57 21.49
CA SER A 23 -16.64 -11.22 21.53
C SER A 23 -15.38 -11.19 20.67
N ARG A 24 -15.50 -10.69 19.44
CA ARG A 24 -14.41 -10.60 18.47
C ARG A 24 -14.25 -9.18 17.97
N ASP A 25 -13.01 -8.74 17.84
CA ASP A 25 -12.65 -7.52 17.14
C ASP A 25 -12.19 -7.84 15.73
N GLN A 26 -12.66 -7.05 14.76
CA GLN A 26 -12.32 -7.20 13.35
C GLN A 26 -11.46 -6.00 12.95
N PHE A 27 -10.26 -6.28 12.47
CA PHE A 27 -9.35 -5.28 11.94
C PHE A 27 -9.10 -5.57 10.47
N GLU A 28 -8.73 -4.56 9.71
CA GLU A 28 -8.25 -4.74 8.35
C GLU A 28 -7.10 -3.81 8.01
N ILE A 29 -6.21 -4.30 7.16
CA ILE A 29 -5.16 -3.52 6.52
C ILE A 29 -5.49 -3.47 5.04
N ARG A 30 -5.62 -2.25 4.50
CA ARG A 30 -5.87 -2.02 3.07
C ARG A 30 -4.60 -1.49 2.40
N THR A 31 -4.00 -2.30 1.55
CA THR A 31 -2.84 -1.88 0.75
C THR A 31 -3.33 -1.41 -0.61
N HIS A 32 -3.18 -0.12 -0.87
CA HIS A 32 -3.52 0.50 -2.15
C HIS A 32 -2.31 0.48 -3.08
N LYS A 33 -2.49 -0.06 -4.30
CA LYS A 33 -1.45 -0.08 -5.33
C LYS A 33 -1.86 0.82 -6.49
N ARG A 34 -0.93 1.64 -6.96
CA ARG A 34 -1.13 2.52 -8.12
C ARG A 34 0.02 2.30 -9.09
N LEU A 35 -0.29 2.18 -10.37
CA LEU A 35 0.70 2.07 -11.45
C LEU A 35 0.78 3.40 -12.19
N LEU A 36 2.00 3.86 -12.44
CA LEU A 36 2.29 5.00 -13.29
C LEU A 36 3.24 4.51 -14.38
N ASP A 37 2.79 4.58 -15.62
CA ASP A 37 3.56 4.16 -16.79
C ASP A 37 4.08 5.39 -17.53
N ILE A 38 5.36 5.40 -17.86
CA ILE A 38 6.04 6.49 -18.58
C ILE A 38 6.61 5.88 -19.87
N VAL A 39 5.95 6.19 -20.99
CA VAL A 39 6.26 5.57 -22.29
C VAL A 39 7.63 6.00 -22.83
N ASP A 40 8.03 7.26 -22.64
CA ASP A 40 9.31 7.81 -23.08
C ASP A 40 10.08 8.47 -21.93
N PRO A 41 10.92 7.72 -21.20
CA PRO A 41 11.73 8.29 -20.13
C PRO A 41 12.88 9.12 -20.71
N THR A 42 12.93 10.41 -20.38
CA THR A 42 14.14 11.22 -20.60
C THR A 42 15.10 11.05 -19.41
N PRO A 43 16.43 11.14 -19.59
CA PRO A 43 17.38 11.01 -18.48
C PRO A 43 17.10 12.02 -17.35
N GLN A 44 16.65 13.22 -17.72
CA GLN A 44 16.25 14.27 -16.77
C GLN A 44 15.01 13.92 -15.94
N THR A 45 14.07 13.14 -16.49
CA THR A 45 12.86 12.74 -15.75
C THR A 45 13.14 11.61 -14.77
N VAL A 46 14.08 10.71 -15.05
CA VAL A 46 14.52 9.68 -14.09
C VAL A 46 15.16 10.33 -12.85
N ASP A 47 16.06 11.29 -13.05
CA ASP A 47 16.71 12.02 -11.96
C ASP A 47 15.73 12.86 -11.13
N ALA A 48 14.70 13.43 -11.78
CA ALA A 48 13.66 14.19 -11.10
C ALA A 48 12.76 13.29 -10.23
N LEU A 49 12.47 12.06 -10.67
CA LEU A 49 11.66 11.12 -9.91
C LEU A 49 12.39 10.58 -8.67
N MET A 50 13.71 10.41 -8.73
CA MET A 50 14.52 10.00 -7.57
C MET A 50 14.66 11.10 -6.52
N LYS A 51 14.59 12.38 -6.92
CA LYS A 51 14.71 13.55 -6.03
C LYS A 51 13.38 14.01 -5.46
N LEU A 52 12.27 13.39 -5.86
CA LEU A 52 10.94 13.82 -5.48
C LEU A 52 10.67 13.44 -4.03
N ASP A 53 10.30 14.43 -3.23
CA ASP A 53 10.04 14.25 -1.80
C ASP A 53 8.68 13.55 -1.63
N LEU A 54 8.73 12.24 -1.39
CA LEU A 54 7.54 11.41 -1.21
C LEU A 54 7.12 11.45 0.26
N ALA A 55 5.81 11.41 0.51
CA ALA A 55 5.28 11.37 1.86
C ALA A 55 5.75 10.09 2.58
N ALA A 56 6.18 10.23 3.83
CA ALA A 56 6.55 9.09 4.68
C ALA A 56 5.38 8.11 4.77
N GLY A 57 5.59 6.87 4.32
CA GLY A 57 4.58 5.81 4.28
C GLY A 57 4.11 5.38 2.89
N VAL A 58 4.65 5.98 1.82
CA VAL A 58 4.47 5.49 0.44
C VAL A 58 5.72 4.73 0.01
N ASP A 59 5.54 3.48 -0.39
CA ASP A 59 6.60 2.68 -1.01
C ASP A 59 6.52 2.81 -2.53
N VAL A 60 7.67 3.01 -3.19
CA VAL A 60 7.77 3.20 -4.65
C VAL A 60 8.76 2.18 -5.21
N GLN A 61 8.27 1.38 -6.15
CA GLN A 61 9.09 0.43 -6.89
C GLN A 61 9.22 0.92 -8.33
N ILE A 62 10.47 1.12 -8.78
CA ILE A 62 10.80 1.49 -10.16
C ILE A 62 11.32 0.24 -10.86
N SER A 63 10.65 -0.18 -11.94
CA SER A 63 11.14 -1.18 -12.89
C SER A 63 11.45 -0.48 -14.20
N VAL A 64 12.71 -0.56 -14.64
CA VAL A 64 13.18 -0.06 -15.94
C VAL A 64 12.92 -1.09 -17.02
#